data_AF-A0A1I5L2D8-F1
#
_entry.id   AF-A0A1I5L2D8-F1
#
_cell.length_a   1.000
_cell.length_b   1.000
_cell.length_c   1.000
_cell.angle_alpha   90.00
_cell.angle_beta   90.00
_cell.angle_gamma   90.00
#
_symmetry.space_group_name_H-M   'P 1'
#
loop_
_entity.id
_entity.type
_entity.pdbx_description
1 polymer ?
#
loop_
_entity_poly.entity_id
_entity_poly.type
_entity_poly.pdbx_seq_one_letter_code
_entity_poly.pdbx_strand_id
1 'polypeptide(L)'
;MLAREIGWSRKHLAAKFTDAIGIGPKTLSRIVRFNRALSLSKRQGDDWAGIAADCGYADQAHLVREFRQLAGETPTGLAASA
;
A
#
# COMPACT_ATOMS: atom_id res chain seq x y z
N MET A 1 -0.76 -14.50 13.26
CA MET A 1 0.30 -13.70 12.60
C MET A 1 1.18 -14.71 11.87
N LEU A 2 1.21 -14.66 10.52
CA LEU A 2 1.71 -15.72 9.63
C LEU A 2 3.02 -16.40 10.10
N ALA A 3 4.00 -15.63 10.57
CA ALA A 3 5.27 -16.18 11.04
C ALA A 3 5.11 -17.24 12.14
N ARG A 4 4.23 -17.01 13.13
CA ARG A 4 3.99 -17.95 14.23
C ARG A 4 3.26 -19.20 13.76
N GLU A 5 2.35 -19.07 12.81
CA GLU A 5 1.57 -20.19 12.25
C GLU A 5 2.45 -21.18 11.48
N ILE A 6 3.55 -20.70 10.88
CA ILE A 6 4.50 -21.53 10.13
C ILE A 6 5.78 -21.85 10.91
N GLY A 7 5.83 -21.53 12.22
CA GLY A 7 6.99 -21.81 13.08
C GLY A 7 8.22 -20.93 12.80
N TRP A 8 8.07 -19.79 12.15
CA TRP A 8 9.16 -18.87 11.80
C TRP A 8 9.23 -17.65 12.72
N SER A 9 10.44 -17.12 12.90
CA SER A 9 10.61 -15.78 13.43
C SER A 9 10.21 -14.73 12.39
N ARG A 10 9.81 -13.52 12.83
CA ARG A 10 9.49 -12.40 11.93
C ARG A 10 10.65 -12.05 11.01
N LYS A 11 11.89 -12.11 11.52
CA LYS A 11 13.11 -11.86 10.75
C LYS A 11 13.30 -12.93 9.66
N HIS A 12 13.10 -14.20 10.00
CA HIS A 12 13.21 -15.30 9.03
C HIS A 12 12.15 -15.18 7.94
N LEU A 13 10.90 -14.90 8.30
CA LEU A 13 9.83 -14.67 7.33
C LEU A 13 10.16 -13.50 6.39
N ALA A 14 10.63 -12.36 6.92
CA ALA A 14 10.97 -11.22 6.09
C ALA A 14 12.14 -11.53 5.13
N ALA A 15 13.17 -12.25 5.59
CA ALA A 15 14.28 -12.69 4.75
C ALA A 15 13.80 -13.62 3.63
N LYS A 16 13.08 -14.70 3.97
CA LYS A 16 12.54 -15.63 2.96
C LYS A 16 11.60 -14.97 1.96
N PHE A 17 10.80 -14.01 2.42
CA PHE A 17 9.93 -13.26 1.53
C PHE A 17 10.73 -12.38 0.57
N THR A 18 11.78 -11.72 1.06
CA THR A 18 12.67 -10.90 0.23
C THR A 18 13.44 -11.75 -0.75
N ASP A 19 13.94 -12.93 -0.34
CA ASP A 19 14.63 -13.87 -1.23
C ASP A 19 13.73 -14.33 -2.39
N ALA A 20 12.42 -14.51 -2.12
CA ALA A 20 11.47 -15.00 -3.11
C ALA A 20 10.90 -13.90 -4.03
N ILE A 21 10.65 -12.69 -3.50
CA ILE A 21 9.91 -11.62 -4.20
C ILE A 21 10.81 -10.43 -4.56
N GLY A 22 12.03 -10.35 -4.02
CA GLY A 22 12.97 -9.25 -4.19
C GLY A 22 12.72 -8.04 -3.27
N ILE A 23 11.58 -7.99 -2.57
CA ILE A 23 11.23 -6.92 -1.63
C ILE A 23 10.62 -7.48 -0.34
N GLY A 24 10.78 -6.74 0.76
CA GLY A 24 10.23 -7.15 2.06
C GLY A 24 8.70 -7.07 2.14
N PRO A 25 8.07 -7.83 3.06
CA PRO A 25 6.60 -7.90 3.20
C PRO A 25 5.93 -6.54 3.41
N LYS A 26 6.59 -5.63 4.14
CA LYS A 26 6.07 -4.27 4.40
C LYS A 26 6.00 -3.44 3.13
N THR A 27 7.03 -3.51 2.28
CA THR A 27 7.06 -2.79 1.01
C THR A 27 5.98 -3.31 0.07
N LEU A 28 5.84 -4.63 -0.05
CA LEU A 28 4.76 -5.21 -0.85
C LEU A 28 3.38 -4.77 -0.33
N SER A 29 3.17 -4.79 0.99
CA SER A 29 1.90 -4.35 1.59
C SER A 29 1.57 -2.89 1.23
N ARG A 30 2.57 -2.01 1.17
CA ARG A 30 2.40 -0.62 0.72
C ARG A 30 1.99 -0.54 -0.74
N ILE A 31 2.64 -1.29 -1.62
CA ILE A 31 2.33 -1.34 -3.06
C ILE A 31 0.90 -1.86 -3.30
N VAL A 32 0.53 -2.96 -2.63
CA VAL A 32 -0.82 -3.53 -2.73
C VAL A 32 -1.87 -2.53 -2.26
N ARG A 33 -1.62 -1.84 -1.14
CA ARG A 33 -2.51 -0.79 -0.63
C ARG A 33 -2.66 0.36 -1.63
N PHE A 34 -1.55 0.84 -2.16
CA PHE A 34 -1.52 1.92 -3.15
C PHE A 34 -2.32 1.56 -4.41
N ASN A 35 -2.10 0.36 -4.97
CA ASN A 35 -2.83 -0.11 -6.14
C ASN A 35 -4.34 -0.24 -5.86
N ARG A 36 -4.72 -0.66 -4.64
CA ARG A 36 -6.13 -0.71 -4.22
C ARG A 36 -6.74 0.69 -4.18
N ALA A 37 -6.04 1.67 -3.62
CA ALA A 37 -6.53 3.06 -3.55
C ALA A 37 -6.74 3.65 -4.95
N LEU A 38 -5.79 3.44 -5.86
CA LEU A 38 -5.94 3.82 -7.28
C LEU A 38 -7.11 3.12 -7.96
N SER A 39 -7.34 1.84 -7.66
CA SER A 39 -8.49 1.13 -8.24
C SER A 39 -9.83 1.64 -7.69
N LEU A 40 -9.88 2.07 -6.43
CA LEU A 40 -11.10 2.60 -5.82
C LEU A 40 -11.41 4.02 -6.29
N SER A 41 -10.39 4.87 -6.49
CA SER A 41 -10.61 6.23 -7.00
C SER A 41 -11.27 6.25 -8.38
N LYS A 42 -10.97 5.26 -9.22
CA LYS A 42 -11.63 5.07 -10.52
C LYS A 42 -13.15 4.81 -10.42
N ARG A 43 -13.64 4.39 -9.25
CA ARG A 43 -15.05 4.05 -9.01
C ARG A 43 -15.76 5.08 -8.14
N GLN A 44 -15.07 5.62 -7.13
CA GLN A 44 -15.62 6.52 -6.11
C GLN A 44 -15.31 8.00 -6.39
N GLY A 45 -14.46 8.31 -7.38
CA GLY A 45 -14.02 9.68 -7.65
C GLY A 45 -13.04 10.20 -6.59
N ASP A 46 -13.13 11.49 -6.29
CA ASP A 46 -12.19 12.21 -5.42
C ASP A 46 -12.46 12.10 -3.90
N ASP A 47 -13.20 11.08 -3.44
CA ASP A 47 -13.37 10.80 -2.00
C ASP A 47 -12.11 10.16 -1.38
N TRP A 48 -11.01 10.92 -1.37
CA TRP A 48 -9.72 10.43 -0.89
C TRP A 48 -9.69 10.14 0.62
N ALA A 49 -10.60 10.74 1.39
CA ALA A 49 -10.75 10.45 2.81
C ALA A 49 -11.43 9.09 3.03
N GLY A 50 -12.52 8.81 2.32
CA GLY A 50 -13.16 7.48 2.33
C GLY A 50 -12.24 6.39 1.79
N ILE A 51 -11.58 6.64 0.65
CA ILE A 51 -10.60 5.71 0.07
C ILE A 51 -9.45 5.41 1.03
N ALA A 52 -9.00 6.41 1.79
CA ALA A 52 -7.96 6.22 2.81
C ALA A 52 -8.41 5.22 3.89
N ALA A 53 -9.62 5.38 4.42
CA ALA A 53 -10.19 4.48 5.41
C ALA A 53 -10.36 3.05 4.84
N ASP A 54 -10.90 2.92 3.62
CA ASP A 54 -11.15 1.63 2.96
C ASP A 54 -9.88 0.85 2.62
N CYS A 55 -8.78 1.56 2.38
CA CYS A 55 -7.49 0.95 2.06
C CYS A 55 -6.60 0.72 3.29
N GLY A 56 -7.03 1.12 4.49
CA GLY A 56 -6.23 0.96 5.71
C GLY A 56 -5.04 1.93 5.77
N TYR A 57 -5.21 3.15 5.24
CA TYR A 57 -4.41 4.29 5.65
C TYR A 57 -4.96 4.84 6.97
N ALA A 58 -4.12 5.57 7.70
CA ALA A 58 -4.51 6.16 8.98
C ALA A 58 -5.43 7.37 8.77
N ASP A 59 -5.16 8.13 7.71
CA ASP A 59 -5.89 9.32 7.29
C ASP A 59 -5.54 9.65 5.83
N GLN A 60 -6.20 10.64 5.25
CA GLN A 60 -5.93 11.11 3.89
C GLN A 60 -4.49 11.63 3.74
N ALA A 61 -3.91 12.27 4.77
CA ALA A 61 -2.56 12.81 4.69
C ALA A 61 -1.50 11.68 4.60
N HIS A 62 -1.73 10.54 5.26
CA HIS A 62 -0.93 9.33 5.13
C HIS A 62 -1.03 8.76 3.72
N LEU A 63 -2.23 8.69 3.14
CA LEU A 63 -2.42 8.29 1.75
C LEU A 63 -1.61 9.19 0.80
N VAL A 64 -1.74 10.51 0.93
CA VAL A 64 -1.02 11.48 0.08
C VAL A 64 0.50 11.32 0.20
N ARG A 65 1.03 11.12 1.42
CA ARG A 65 2.48 10.87 1.62
C ARG A 65 2.94 9.60 0.91
N GLU A 66 2.14 8.53 0.96
CA GLU A 66 2.46 7.26 0.31
C GLU A 66 2.42 7.36 -1.22
N PHE A 67 1.45 8.08 -1.79
CA PHE A 67 1.39 8.35 -3.22
C PHE A 67 2.64 9.09 -3.72
N ARG A 68 3.06 10.14 -3.01
CA ARG A 68 4.30 10.86 -3.35
C ARG A 68 5.53 9.96 -3.26
N GLN A 69 5.60 9.07 -2.27
CA GLN A 69 6.74 8.17 -2.10
C GLN A 69 6.79 7.04 -3.15
N LEU A 70 5.64 6.57 -3.63
CA LEU A 70 5.57 5.42 -4.55
C LEU A 70 5.50 5.85 -6.03
N ALA A 71 4.86 6.98 -6.33
CA ALA A 71 4.59 7.42 -7.70
C ALA A 71 5.10 8.85 -8.00
N GLY A 72 5.68 9.54 -7.03
CA GLY A 72 6.18 10.92 -7.20
C GLY A 72 5.10 12.01 -7.26
N GLU A 73 3.83 11.63 -7.29
CA GLU A 73 2.69 12.51 -7.56
C GLU A 73 1.67 12.46 -6.41
N THR A 74 0.77 13.44 -6.35
CA THR A 74 -0.41 13.38 -5.46
C THR A 74 -1.47 12.41 -6.00
N PRO A 75 -2.35 11.86 -5.14
CA PRO A 75 -3.44 10.99 -5.60
C PRO A 75 -4.33 11.64 -6.66
N THR A 76 -4.67 12.92 -6.49
CA THR A 76 -5.46 13.68 -7.48
C THR A 76 -4.70 13.87 -8.80
N GLY A 77 -3.42 14.24 -8.76
CA GLY A 77 -2.60 14.40 -9.97
C GLY A 77 -2.45 13.10 -10.76
N LEU A 78 -2.26 11.98 -10.05
CA LEU A 78 -2.16 10.66 -10.66
C LEU A 78 -3.50 10.16 -11.20
N ALA A 79 -4.61 10.41 -10.51
CA ALA A 79 -5.95 10.05 -10.96
C ALA A 79 -6.40 10.87 -12.18
N ALA A 80 -5.98 12.12 -12.31
CA ALA A 80 -6.25 12.95 -13.49
C ALA A 80 -5.47 12.50 -14.74
N SER A 81 -4.41 11.71 -14.56
CA SER A 81 -3.51 11.28 -15.64
C SER A 81 -3.79 9.85 -16.14
N ALA A 82 -4.80 9.17 -15.59
CA ALA A 82 -5.07 7.74 -15.78
C ALA A 82 -6.48 7.47 -16.32
#